data_AF-C0VPX5-F1
#
_entry.id   AF-C0VPX5-F1
#
_cell.length_a   1.000
_cell.length_b   1.000
_cell.length_c   1.000
_cell.angle_alpha   90.00
_cell.angle_beta   90.00
_cell.angle_gamma   90.00
#
_symmetry.space_group_name_H-M   'P 1'
#
loop_
_entity.id
_entity.type
_entity.pdbx_description
1 polymer ?
#
loop_
_entity_poly.entity_id
_entity_poly.type
_entity_poly.pdbx_seq_one_letter_code
_entity_poly.pdbx_strand_id
1 'polypeptide(L)'
;MLFDYVKLEPKDILDLGRTDSEADIDLSSDEIELKAAEKKERSVLLQSASTELTSKFRDWWKQGEYRFRFEADGNHFRIWVSDDKRPEDIELEGRSTGLQWFLSFYLTFLVESKDAHKNSILLLDEPGLSLHPLAQKDLSLFFGNLSKTNQILYTTHSPFLVDSNHLNQVKAVYIQDDGTTNISSNLRANEGNPSQTKSIYPVHAALGLSVSEMLFNNCNPVLVEGPSDQIYLSAIKTLLISFGELTPKKDIIFIPSGGTRGVKPIVSLLTGKNDELPTVLLDGDTQGSKMAEALRKDLYQDTPNSILIVSEIIGMDQAEIEDLIPPSIMKKLSRYQLRSNDPDSDFEDYYAKDLPILKQLEEFAVTNEIMLEKGWKVEFAKLVKNHLLKISRDKISEDTINIWKTLFSKLN
;
A
#
# COMPACT_ATOMS: atom_id res chain seq x y z
N MET A 1 27.90 18.37 14.55
CA MET A 1 27.21 17.43 13.64
C MET A 1 26.55 18.13 12.46
N LEU A 2 25.42 18.83 12.61
CA LEU A 2 24.75 19.47 11.47
C LEU A 2 25.64 20.51 10.77
N PHE A 3 26.31 21.38 11.53
CA PHE A 3 27.23 22.38 11.01
C PHE A 3 28.40 21.74 10.25
N ASP A 4 29.02 20.71 10.82
CA ASP A 4 30.07 19.92 10.16
C ASP A 4 29.58 19.28 8.84
N TYR A 5 28.34 18.77 8.81
CA TYR A 5 27.74 18.16 7.63
C TYR A 5 27.69 19.10 6.43
N VAL A 6 27.35 20.36 6.69
CA VAL A 6 27.25 21.44 5.70
C VAL A 6 28.51 22.29 5.63
N LYS A 7 29.60 21.84 6.29
CA LYS A 7 30.91 22.48 6.31
C LYS A 7 30.87 23.93 6.79
N LEU A 8 30.07 24.20 7.83
CA LEU A 8 30.01 25.50 8.50
C LEU A 8 30.59 25.37 9.91
N GLU A 9 31.23 26.43 10.39
CA GLU A 9 31.66 26.55 11.78
C GLU A 9 30.63 27.37 12.57
N PRO A 10 30.07 26.85 13.70
CA PRO A 10 29.06 27.57 14.46
C PRO A 10 29.51 28.94 14.97
N LYS A 11 30.81 29.07 15.32
CA LYS A 11 31.39 30.33 15.78
C LYS A 11 31.39 31.39 14.69
N ASP A 12 31.81 31.02 13.48
CA ASP A 12 31.83 31.95 12.35
C ASP A 12 30.42 32.46 12.03
N ILE A 13 29.41 31.59 12.07
CA ILE A 13 28.00 31.97 11.86
C ILE A 13 27.47 32.87 12.98
N LEU A 14 27.92 32.67 14.21
CA LEU A 14 27.55 33.51 15.35
C LEU A 14 28.22 34.89 15.25
N ASP A 15 29.52 34.92 14.94
CA ASP A 15 30.33 36.13 14.86
C ASP A 15 29.86 37.04 13.72
N LEU A 16 29.55 36.48 12.55
CA LEU A 16 28.95 37.21 11.42
C LEU A 16 27.54 37.77 11.72
N GLY A 17 26.90 37.30 12.79
CA GLY A 17 25.56 37.73 13.23
C GLY A 17 25.57 38.58 14.49
N ARG A 18 26.74 38.86 15.08
CA ARG A 18 26.85 39.46 16.40
C ARG A 18 26.56 40.96 16.35
N THR A 19 25.62 41.39 17.17
CA THR A 19 25.30 42.81 17.42
C THR A 19 25.48 43.07 18.90
N ASP A 20 26.46 43.89 19.27
CA ASP A 20 26.68 44.32 20.64
C ASP A 20 25.80 45.55 20.90
N SER A 21 24.69 45.36 21.61
CA SER A 21 23.62 46.35 21.78
C SER A 21 24.03 47.66 22.47
N GLU A 22 25.16 47.70 23.17
CA GLU A 22 25.74 48.93 23.76
C GLU A 22 26.75 49.63 22.84
N ALA A 23 27.38 48.91 21.90
CA ALA A 23 28.35 49.46 20.95
C ALA A 23 27.70 49.94 19.63
N ASP A 24 26.47 49.51 19.35
CA ASP A 24 25.79 49.75 18.07
C ASP A 24 25.00 51.08 18.00
N ILE A 25 25.07 51.91 19.05
CA ILE A 25 24.29 53.15 19.17
C ILE A 25 24.94 54.32 18.40
N ASP A 26 26.25 54.26 18.13
CA ASP A 26 27.04 55.33 17.49
C ASP A 26 27.94 54.81 16.32
N LEU A 27 27.42 53.87 15.52
CA LEU A 27 28.16 53.34 14.36
C LEU A 27 28.28 54.38 13.25
N SER A 28 29.49 54.54 12.71
CA SER A 28 29.73 55.29 11.48
C SER A 28 29.09 54.62 10.26
N SER A 29 28.89 55.37 9.15
CA SER A 29 28.37 54.81 7.91
C SER A 29 29.18 53.61 7.41
N ASP A 30 30.51 53.66 7.56
CA ASP A 30 31.41 52.60 7.09
C ASP A 30 31.27 51.33 7.95
N GLU A 31 31.05 51.47 9.26
CA GLU A 31 30.81 50.33 10.17
C GLU A 31 29.44 49.69 9.94
N ILE A 32 28.43 50.49 9.59
CA ILE A 32 27.10 49.99 9.20
C ILE A 32 27.20 49.15 7.92
N GLU A 33 27.95 49.61 6.91
CA GLU A 33 28.15 48.87 5.67
C GLU A 33 28.91 47.55 5.90
N LEU A 34 29.94 47.56 6.75
CA LEU A 34 30.68 46.36 7.11
C LEU A 34 29.78 45.32 7.78
N LYS A 35 29.00 45.71 8.80
CA LYS A 35 28.07 44.81 9.49
C LYS A 35 26.95 44.29 8.57
N ALA A 36 26.51 45.11 7.62
CA ALA A 36 25.55 44.66 6.61
C ALA A 36 26.17 43.61 5.67
N ALA A 37 27.45 43.75 5.31
CA ALA A 37 28.17 42.77 4.52
C ALA A 37 28.35 41.44 5.27
N GLU A 38 28.72 41.46 6.55
CA GLU A 38 28.86 40.27 7.40
C GLU A 38 27.52 39.52 7.55
N LYS A 39 26.42 40.25 7.81
CA LYS A 39 25.07 39.66 7.85
C LYS A 39 24.66 39.04 6.52
N LYS A 40 25.04 39.67 5.41
CA LYS A 40 24.78 39.14 4.06
C LYS A 40 25.58 37.86 3.82
N GLU A 41 26.85 37.83 4.20
CA GLU A 41 27.70 36.64 4.11
C GLU A 41 27.11 35.48 4.93
N ARG A 42 26.70 35.73 6.17
CA ARG A 42 26.00 34.76 7.02
C ARG A 42 24.78 34.16 6.32
N SER A 43 23.95 35.02 5.71
CA SER A 43 22.75 34.57 4.98
C SER A 43 23.10 33.69 3.78
N VAL A 44 24.14 34.03 3.02
CA VAL A 44 24.62 33.23 1.88
C VAL A 44 25.12 31.86 2.33
N LEU A 45 25.90 31.80 3.41
CA LEU A 45 26.41 30.54 3.98
C LEU A 45 25.26 29.63 4.42
N LEU A 46 24.30 30.16 5.17
CA LEU A 46 23.12 29.42 5.62
C LEU A 46 22.26 28.93 4.44
N GLN A 47 22.11 29.74 3.39
CA GLN A 47 21.35 29.37 2.19
C GLN A 47 22.05 28.25 1.40
N SER A 48 23.37 28.33 1.27
CA SER A 48 24.17 27.27 0.62
C SER A 48 24.03 25.95 1.38
N ALA A 49 24.18 25.99 2.70
CA ALA A 49 24.02 24.84 3.58
C ALA A 49 22.61 24.24 3.53
N SER A 50 21.57 25.09 3.51
CA SER A 50 20.17 24.69 3.36
C SER A 50 19.94 23.92 2.05
N THR A 51 20.52 24.41 0.96
CA THR A 51 20.43 23.79 -0.37
C THR A 51 21.13 22.44 -0.40
N GLU A 52 22.31 22.35 0.22
CA GLU A 52 23.07 21.10 0.31
C GLU A 52 22.32 20.02 1.12
N LEU A 53 21.76 20.38 2.29
CA LEU A 53 20.96 19.46 3.08
C LEU A 53 19.74 18.97 2.28
N THR A 54 19.00 19.90 1.66
CA THR A 54 17.81 19.61 0.86
C THR A 54 18.11 18.66 -0.29
N SER A 55 19.14 18.95 -1.08
CA SER A 55 19.51 18.10 -2.22
C SER A 55 19.90 16.71 -1.77
N LYS A 56 20.77 16.60 -0.76
CA LYS A 56 21.20 15.30 -0.28
C LYS A 56 20.04 14.54 0.34
N PHE A 57 19.22 15.17 1.19
CA PHE A 57 18.06 14.52 1.80
C PHE A 57 17.09 13.93 0.76
N ARG A 58 16.83 14.66 -0.34
CA ARG A 58 16.01 14.19 -1.47
C ARG A 58 16.59 12.94 -2.16
N ASP A 59 17.90 12.79 -2.21
CA ASP A 59 18.51 11.60 -2.79
C ASP A 59 18.10 10.32 -2.03
N TRP A 60 17.84 10.45 -0.73
CA TRP A 60 17.54 9.34 0.18
C TRP A 60 16.06 9.20 0.50
N TRP A 61 15.38 10.31 0.78
CA TRP A 61 13.98 10.33 1.14
C TRP A 61 13.13 10.58 -0.11
N LYS A 62 12.48 9.53 -0.61
CA LYS A 62 11.65 9.60 -1.82
C LYS A 62 10.19 9.95 -1.55
N GLN A 63 9.79 10.01 -0.29
CA GLN A 63 8.42 10.34 0.11
C GLN A 63 8.21 11.84 0.24
N GLY A 64 8.00 12.50 -0.89
CA GLY A 64 7.70 13.92 -0.94
C GLY A 64 8.94 14.82 -0.97
N GLU A 65 8.73 16.01 -1.50
CA GLU A 65 9.76 16.99 -1.81
C GLU A 65 9.95 17.95 -0.64
N TYR A 66 10.68 17.51 0.38
CA TYR A 66 11.03 18.36 1.51
C TYR A 66 12.08 19.39 1.15
N ARG A 67 11.90 20.61 1.65
CA ARG A 67 12.85 21.72 1.57
C ARG A 67 13.20 22.16 2.98
N PHE A 68 14.50 22.25 3.26
CA PHE A 68 15.03 22.71 4.54
C PHE A 68 15.61 24.11 4.37
N ARG A 69 15.30 25.01 5.30
CA ARG A 69 15.88 26.35 5.39
C ARG A 69 16.46 26.57 6.78
N PHE A 70 17.73 26.94 6.83
CA PHE A 70 18.40 27.32 8.07
C PHE A 70 18.24 28.80 8.31
N GLU A 71 17.94 29.12 9.55
CA GLU A 71 17.89 30.49 10.03
C GLU A 71 18.66 30.57 11.34
N ALA A 72 19.46 31.63 11.47
CA ALA A 72 20.17 31.90 12.70
C ALA A 72 19.89 33.34 13.11
N ASP A 73 19.51 33.53 14.37
CA ASP A 73 19.22 34.84 14.96
C ASP A 73 19.86 34.93 16.33
N GLY A 74 20.93 35.73 16.42
CA GLY A 74 21.85 35.71 17.56
C GLY A 74 22.28 34.28 17.91
N ASN A 75 21.96 33.87 19.14
CA ASN A 75 22.29 32.54 19.68
C ASN A 75 21.27 31.44 19.31
N HIS A 76 20.21 31.77 18.58
CA HIS A 76 19.17 30.82 18.21
C HIS A 76 19.40 30.33 16.78
N PHE A 77 19.35 29.02 16.59
CA PHE A 77 19.41 28.37 15.29
C PHE A 77 18.14 27.57 15.07
N ARG A 78 17.48 27.76 13.93
CA ARG A 78 16.22 27.11 13.56
C ARG A 78 16.36 26.40 12.22
N ILE A 79 15.67 25.26 12.12
CA ILE A 79 15.50 24.53 10.87
C ILE A 79 14.03 24.61 10.50
N TRP A 80 13.76 25.37 9.44
CA TRP A 80 12.45 25.43 8.82
C TRP A 80 12.31 24.33 7.78
N VAL A 81 11.13 23.72 7.74
CA VAL A 81 10.80 22.65 6.80
C VAL A 81 9.53 23.02 6.06
N SER A 82 9.54 22.88 4.74
CA SER A 82 8.38 22.98 3.86
C SER A 82 8.32 21.81 2.87
N ASP A 83 7.15 21.59 2.27
CA ASP A 83 6.92 20.54 1.28
C ASP A 83 5.89 21.00 0.21
N ASP A 84 5.70 20.25 -0.87
CA ASP A 84 4.77 20.65 -1.95
C ASP A 84 3.32 20.78 -1.49
N LYS A 85 2.90 20.01 -0.48
CA LYS A 85 1.52 20.05 0.05
C LYS A 85 1.35 21.18 1.07
N ARG A 86 2.42 21.55 1.76
CA ARG A 86 2.50 22.60 2.77
C ARG A 86 3.71 23.47 2.46
N PRO A 87 3.56 24.43 1.54
CA PRO A 87 4.66 25.30 1.12
C PRO A 87 5.11 26.25 2.22
N GLU A 88 4.33 26.38 3.30
CA GLU A 88 4.67 27.21 4.44
C GLU A 88 5.77 26.57 5.30
N ASP A 89 6.69 27.41 5.74
CA ASP A 89 7.79 27.04 6.62
C ASP A 89 7.25 26.76 8.03
N ILE A 90 7.43 25.52 8.47
CA ILE A 90 7.13 25.09 9.84
C ILE A 90 8.44 24.62 10.45
N GLU A 91 8.69 25.01 11.70
CA GLU A 91 9.87 24.57 12.45
C GLU A 91 9.90 23.03 12.52
N LEU A 92 11.11 22.45 12.50
CA LEU A 92 11.29 21.00 12.48
C LEU A 92 10.57 20.30 13.64
N GLU A 93 10.57 20.91 14.82
CA GLU A 93 9.88 20.45 16.04
C GLU A 93 8.35 20.41 15.86
N GLY A 94 7.81 21.22 14.96
CA GLY A 94 6.39 21.23 14.57
C GLY A 94 6.03 20.19 13.50
N ARG A 95 7.01 19.45 12.97
CA ARG A 95 6.77 18.37 11.99
C ARG A 95 6.54 17.02 12.69
N SER A 96 6.18 15.99 11.91
CA SER A 96 5.89 14.67 12.48
C SER A 96 7.12 14.09 13.20
N THR A 97 6.88 13.37 14.29
CA THR A 97 7.93 12.68 15.07
C THR A 97 8.76 11.73 14.19
N GLY A 98 8.15 11.13 13.18
CA GLY A 98 8.83 10.30 12.19
C GLY A 98 9.84 11.09 11.34
N LEU A 99 9.47 12.27 10.83
CA LEU A 99 10.40 13.11 10.07
C LEU A 99 11.55 13.61 10.96
N GLN A 100 11.24 14.04 12.18
CA GLN A 100 12.24 14.47 13.16
C GLN A 100 13.25 13.36 13.46
N TRP A 101 12.74 12.15 13.75
CA TRP A 101 13.57 10.98 14.01
C TRP A 101 14.43 10.65 12.80
N PHE A 102 13.84 10.60 11.59
CA PHE A 102 14.57 10.22 10.38
C PHE A 102 15.65 11.24 10.03
N LEU A 103 15.35 12.54 10.10
CA LEU A 103 16.35 13.57 9.84
C LEU A 103 17.50 13.52 10.87
N SER A 104 17.18 13.33 12.15
CA SER A 104 18.18 13.21 13.21
C SER A 104 19.07 11.98 13.00
N PHE A 105 18.45 10.84 12.69
CA PHE A 105 19.13 9.60 12.36
C PHE A 105 20.05 9.79 11.14
N TYR A 106 19.50 10.33 10.05
CA TYR A 106 20.22 10.60 8.82
C TYR A 106 21.45 11.50 9.02
N LEU A 107 21.29 12.61 9.75
CA LEU A 107 22.38 13.55 10.03
C LEU A 107 23.49 12.92 10.88
N THR A 108 23.10 12.19 11.94
CA THR A 108 24.05 11.49 12.82
C THR A 108 24.89 10.52 12.01
N PHE A 109 24.24 9.62 11.26
CA PHE A 109 24.96 8.58 10.53
C PHE A 109 25.73 9.12 9.32
N LEU A 110 25.31 10.19 8.64
CA LEU A 110 26.09 10.72 7.52
C LEU A 110 27.34 11.49 7.94
N VAL A 111 27.27 12.23 9.04
CA VAL A 111 28.42 12.96 9.57
C VAL A 111 29.40 11.96 10.17
N GLU A 112 28.90 11.08 11.02
CA GLU A 112 29.78 10.16 11.73
C GLU A 112 30.31 9.06 10.82
N SER A 113 29.55 8.53 9.84
CA SER A 113 30.06 7.46 8.95
C SER A 113 31.23 7.87 8.06
N LYS A 114 31.47 9.18 7.87
CA LYS A 114 32.60 9.70 7.10
C LYS A 114 33.85 9.93 7.94
N ASP A 115 33.68 10.20 9.23
CA ASP A 115 34.76 10.41 10.20
C ASP A 115 34.76 9.32 11.28
N ALA A 116 34.10 9.55 12.41
CA ALA A 116 34.21 8.75 13.64
C ALA A 116 33.70 7.31 13.53
N HIS A 117 32.82 7.01 12.58
CA HIS A 117 32.15 5.73 12.38
C HIS A 117 32.43 5.11 11.01
N LYS A 118 33.52 5.51 10.36
CA LYS A 118 33.98 4.84 9.14
C LYS A 118 34.49 3.43 9.47
N ASN A 119 34.09 2.43 8.67
CA ASN A 119 34.46 1.03 8.87
C ASN A 119 34.07 0.49 10.26
N SER A 120 32.90 0.89 10.75
CA SER A 120 32.39 0.51 12.06
C SER A 120 31.31 -0.57 11.98
N ILE A 121 31.05 -1.23 13.12
CA ILE A 121 29.89 -2.11 13.30
C ILE A 121 28.79 -1.30 13.99
N LEU A 122 27.68 -1.11 13.29
CA LEU A 122 26.52 -0.35 13.75
C LEU A 122 25.47 -1.33 14.29
N LEU A 123 25.11 -1.18 15.56
CA LEU A 123 24.12 -2.01 16.24
C LEU A 123 22.86 -1.18 16.50
N LEU A 124 21.73 -1.55 15.89
CA LEU A 124 20.48 -0.80 15.98
C LEU A 124 19.36 -1.67 16.56
N ASP A 125 18.72 -1.21 17.61
CA ASP A 125 17.56 -1.90 18.20
C ASP A 125 16.25 -1.28 17.67
N GLU A 126 15.43 -2.08 16.97
CA GLU A 126 14.14 -1.67 16.37
C GLU A 126 14.17 -0.27 15.70
N PRO A 127 15.09 -0.02 14.74
CA PRO A 127 15.24 1.31 14.18
C PRO A 127 13.98 1.73 13.40
N GLY A 128 13.57 2.99 13.55
CA GLY A 128 12.44 3.53 12.80
C GLY A 128 11.07 3.03 13.26
N LEU A 129 10.94 2.57 14.51
CA LEU A 129 9.66 2.12 15.09
C LEU A 129 8.54 3.18 14.99
N SER A 130 8.88 4.47 15.06
CA SER A 130 7.95 5.60 14.93
C SER A 130 7.60 5.96 13.48
N LEU A 131 8.24 5.33 12.49
CA LEU A 131 8.02 5.61 11.08
C LEU A 131 6.82 4.83 10.54
N HIS A 132 6.11 5.43 9.59
CA HIS A 132 5.09 4.73 8.82
C HIS A 132 5.73 3.63 7.93
N PRO A 133 5.03 2.52 7.63
CA PRO A 133 5.52 1.42 6.79
C PRO A 133 6.38 1.76 5.56
N LEU A 134 5.95 2.72 4.73
CA LEU A 134 6.71 3.12 3.55
C LEU A 134 8.08 3.71 3.94
N ALA A 135 8.13 4.53 4.99
CA ALA A 135 9.35 5.14 5.49
C ALA A 135 10.29 4.11 6.13
N GLN A 136 9.75 3.04 6.72
CA GLN A 136 10.55 1.90 7.17
C GLN A 136 11.17 1.14 6.00
N LYS A 137 10.47 1.01 4.86
CA LYS A 137 11.03 0.45 3.62
C LYS A 137 12.18 1.31 3.08
N ASP A 138 12.00 2.63 3.06
CA ASP A 138 13.07 3.56 2.66
C ASP A 138 14.27 3.49 3.61
N LEU A 139 14.04 3.31 4.92
CA LEU A 139 15.08 3.10 5.90
C LEU A 139 15.86 1.79 5.66
N SER A 140 15.20 0.71 5.23
CA SER A 140 15.88 -0.54 4.82
C SER A 140 16.83 -0.31 3.64
N LEU A 141 16.40 0.46 2.64
CA LEU A 141 17.25 0.85 1.50
C LEU A 141 18.42 1.73 1.93
N PHE A 142 18.21 2.61 2.90
CA PHE A 142 19.29 3.41 3.49
C PHE A 142 20.34 2.51 4.16
N PHE A 143 19.93 1.50 4.93
CA PHE A 143 20.86 0.51 5.51
C PHE A 143 21.65 -0.24 4.43
N GLY A 144 21.00 -0.64 3.34
CA GLY A 144 21.69 -1.30 2.22
C GLY A 144 22.76 -0.45 1.55
N ASN A 145 22.65 0.88 1.61
CA ASN A 145 23.69 1.78 1.12
C ASN A 145 24.79 2.04 2.17
N LEU A 146 24.40 2.25 3.42
CA LEU A 146 25.36 2.46 4.51
C LEU A 146 26.20 1.21 4.77
N SER A 147 25.67 0.02 4.46
CA SER A 147 26.38 -1.26 4.57
C SER A 147 27.55 -1.41 3.58
N LYS A 148 27.67 -0.53 2.57
CA LYS A 148 28.80 -0.51 1.63
C LYS A 148 30.12 -0.10 2.30
N THR A 149 30.04 0.69 3.37
CA THR A 149 31.22 1.20 4.09
C THR A 149 31.29 0.74 5.53
N ASN A 150 30.20 0.17 6.07
CA ASN A 150 30.05 -0.21 7.48
C ASN A 150 29.33 -1.55 7.59
N GLN A 151 29.52 -2.28 8.70
CA GLN A 151 28.68 -3.45 8.99
C GLN A 151 27.47 -3.00 9.80
N ILE A 152 26.28 -3.46 9.45
CA ILE A 152 25.05 -3.10 10.18
C ILE A 152 24.41 -4.39 10.70
N LEU A 153 24.07 -4.40 11.98
CA LEU A 153 23.26 -5.44 12.62
C LEU A 153 22.09 -4.76 13.32
N TYR A 154 20.88 -5.21 13.03
CA TYR A 154 19.69 -4.65 13.67
C TYR A 154 18.65 -5.73 13.99
N THR A 155 17.85 -5.45 15.01
CA THR A 155 16.66 -6.22 15.39
C THR A 155 15.43 -5.57 14.78
N THR A 156 14.45 -6.38 14.35
CA THR A 156 13.17 -5.83 13.94
C THR A 156 12.01 -6.80 14.07
N HIS A 157 10.85 -6.28 14.48
CA HIS A 157 9.54 -6.91 14.34
C HIS A 157 8.79 -6.42 13.09
N SER A 158 9.30 -5.40 12.39
CA SER A 158 8.65 -4.83 11.22
C SER A 158 8.95 -5.64 9.95
N PRO A 159 7.92 -6.08 9.20
CA PRO A 159 8.15 -6.71 7.90
C PRO A 159 8.71 -5.73 6.86
N PHE A 160 8.51 -4.43 7.01
CA PHE A 160 8.97 -3.42 6.05
C PHE A 160 10.49 -3.17 6.13
N LEU A 161 11.14 -3.59 7.22
CA LEU A 161 12.59 -3.57 7.38
C LEU A 161 13.27 -4.88 6.94
N VAL A 162 12.50 -5.87 6.49
CA VAL A 162 13.02 -7.14 6.00
C VAL A 162 13.15 -7.08 4.47
N ASP A 163 14.37 -7.15 3.96
CA ASP A 163 14.59 -7.25 2.52
C ASP A 163 14.30 -8.67 2.02
N SER A 164 13.15 -8.82 1.37
CA SER A 164 12.70 -10.07 0.77
C SER A 164 13.65 -10.66 -0.29
N ASN A 165 14.51 -9.84 -0.92
CA ASN A 165 15.47 -10.32 -1.93
C ASN A 165 16.75 -10.88 -1.30
N HIS A 166 17.01 -10.57 -0.03
CA HIS A 166 18.25 -10.91 0.67
C HIS A 166 17.99 -11.65 1.98
N LEU A 167 17.06 -12.61 1.97
CA LEU A 167 16.69 -13.40 3.16
C LEU A 167 17.85 -14.20 3.77
N ASN A 168 18.91 -14.46 3.02
CA ASN A 168 20.14 -15.06 3.53
C ASN A 168 20.80 -14.22 4.65
N GLN A 169 20.49 -12.92 4.72
CA GLN A 169 20.97 -11.98 5.74
C GLN A 169 20.10 -11.98 7.00
N VAL A 170 18.92 -12.61 6.96
CA VAL A 170 17.96 -12.60 8.06
C VAL A 170 18.15 -13.81 8.96
N LYS A 171 18.08 -13.60 10.28
CA LYS A 171 18.10 -14.66 11.29
C LYS A 171 16.88 -14.53 12.18
N ALA A 172 16.20 -15.65 12.44
CA ALA A 172 15.12 -15.73 13.40
C ALA A 172 15.70 -15.96 14.80
N VAL A 173 15.27 -15.16 15.77
CA VAL A 173 15.68 -15.27 17.18
C VAL A 173 14.45 -15.61 18.02
N TYR A 174 14.51 -16.70 18.80
CA TYR A 174 13.38 -17.18 19.61
C TYR A 174 13.86 -17.91 20.87
N ILE A 175 12.96 -18.04 21.84
CA ILE A 175 13.20 -18.75 23.10
C ILE A 175 12.64 -20.18 22.98
N GLN A 176 13.44 -21.18 23.29
CA GLN A 176 13.01 -22.60 23.35
C GLN A 176 12.29 -22.91 24.68
N ASP A 177 11.63 -24.07 24.74
CA ASP A 177 10.88 -24.51 25.93
C ASP A 177 11.77 -24.66 27.18
N ASP A 178 13.08 -24.84 27.00
CA ASP A 178 14.08 -24.90 28.07
C ASP A 178 14.56 -23.51 28.56
N GLY A 179 14.01 -22.44 27.99
CA GLY A 179 14.34 -21.05 28.32
C GLY A 179 15.59 -20.51 27.61
N THR A 180 16.22 -21.27 26.71
CA THR A 180 17.42 -20.81 25.98
C THR A 180 17.06 -19.99 24.73
N THR A 181 17.83 -18.93 24.47
CA THR A 181 17.73 -18.15 23.23
C THR A 181 18.46 -18.86 22.10
N ASN A 182 17.74 -19.11 21.01
CA ASN A 182 18.28 -19.74 19.82
C ASN A 182 18.18 -18.82 18.61
N ILE A 183 19.11 -19.02 17.66
CA ILE A 183 19.19 -18.26 16.42
C ILE A 183 19.12 -19.26 15.27
N SER A 184 18.21 -19.04 14.32
CA SER A 184 18.00 -19.92 13.18
C SER A 184 18.07 -19.15 11.86
N SER A 185 18.71 -19.77 10.87
CA SER A 185 18.65 -19.31 9.47
C SER A 185 17.50 -20.00 8.72
N ASN A 186 16.81 -20.95 9.35
CA ASN A 186 15.67 -21.64 8.76
C ASN A 186 14.40 -20.81 8.99
N LEU A 187 13.94 -20.18 7.90
CA LEU A 187 12.79 -19.26 7.89
C LEU A 187 11.50 -19.96 7.42
N ARG A 188 11.38 -21.27 7.59
CA ARG A 188 10.20 -22.07 7.19
C ARG A 188 9.20 -22.21 8.33
N ALA A 189 7.91 -22.04 8.03
CA ALA A 189 6.83 -22.01 9.01
C ALA A 189 6.47 -23.34 9.73
N ASN A 190 7.08 -24.47 9.40
CA ASN A 190 6.55 -25.79 9.77
C ASN A 190 7.54 -26.75 10.45
N GLU A 191 8.62 -26.26 11.06
CA GLU A 191 9.52 -27.11 11.85
C GLU A 191 9.27 -26.93 13.36
N GLY A 192 8.35 -27.74 13.91
CA GLY A 192 8.34 -28.22 15.29
C GLY A 192 8.19 -27.25 16.48
N ASN A 193 8.51 -25.95 16.34
CA ASN A 193 8.57 -25.01 17.47
C ASN A 193 7.68 -23.76 17.25
N PRO A 194 6.58 -23.60 18.01
CA PRO A 194 5.67 -22.46 17.91
C PRO A 194 6.32 -21.09 18.15
N SER A 195 7.39 -21.00 18.97
CA SER A 195 8.07 -19.73 19.23
C SER A 195 8.92 -19.29 18.03
N GLN A 196 9.54 -20.25 17.33
CA GLN A 196 10.21 -20.00 16.05
C GLN A 196 9.21 -19.49 15.01
N THR A 197 8.04 -20.13 14.87
CA THR A 197 6.98 -19.70 13.93
C THR A 197 6.53 -18.26 14.16
N LYS A 198 6.49 -17.78 15.41
CA LYS A 198 6.19 -16.37 15.72
C LYS A 198 7.34 -15.43 15.32
N SER A 199 8.59 -15.82 15.58
CA SER A 199 9.76 -14.99 15.28
C SER A 199 10.00 -14.77 13.77
N ILE A 200 9.55 -15.71 12.92
CA ILE A 200 9.65 -15.62 11.47
C ILE A 200 8.47 -14.85 10.82
N TYR A 201 7.46 -14.45 11.60
CA TYR A 201 6.29 -13.75 11.08
C TYR A 201 6.65 -12.49 10.25
N PRO A 202 7.59 -11.62 10.68
CA PRO A 202 8.00 -10.47 9.87
C PRO A 202 8.55 -10.87 8.51
N VAL A 203 9.27 -11.99 8.42
CA VAL A 203 9.79 -12.54 7.15
C VAL A 203 8.64 -13.02 6.25
N HIS A 204 7.69 -13.77 6.80
CA HIS A 204 6.53 -14.24 6.03
C HIS A 204 5.66 -13.08 5.56
N ALA A 205 5.45 -12.07 6.40
CA ALA A 205 4.73 -10.86 6.03
C ALA A 205 5.49 -10.07 4.96
N ALA A 206 6.82 -9.92 5.05
CA ALA A 206 7.63 -9.26 4.03
C ALA A 206 7.61 -10.00 2.69
N LEU A 207 7.70 -11.34 2.72
CA LEU A 207 7.52 -12.18 1.53
C LEU A 207 6.11 -12.05 0.95
N GLY A 208 5.07 -12.07 1.78
CA GLY A 208 3.70 -11.87 1.35
C GLY A 208 3.47 -10.49 0.71
N LEU A 209 4.05 -9.43 1.29
CA LEU A 209 4.03 -8.07 0.75
C LEU A 209 4.82 -7.97 -0.57
N SER A 210 5.99 -8.60 -0.66
CA SER A 210 6.82 -8.63 -1.88
C SER A 210 6.15 -9.41 -3.00
N VAL A 211 5.58 -10.58 -2.70
CA VAL A 211 4.75 -11.35 -3.64
C VAL A 211 3.53 -10.55 -4.05
N SER A 212 2.88 -9.85 -3.13
CA SER A 212 1.76 -8.95 -3.45
C SER A 212 2.22 -7.83 -4.39
N GLU A 213 3.32 -7.12 -4.10
CA GLU A 213 3.89 -6.09 -4.98
C GLU A 213 4.30 -6.63 -6.35
N MET A 214 4.89 -7.82 -6.43
CA MET A 214 5.26 -8.46 -7.69
C MET A 214 4.04 -8.91 -8.50
N LEU A 215 3.03 -9.48 -7.84
CA LEU A 215 1.73 -9.77 -8.44
C LEU A 215 1.13 -8.47 -8.96
N PHE A 216 1.07 -7.39 -8.17
CA PHE A 216 0.46 -6.14 -8.61
C PHE A 216 1.23 -5.39 -9.71
N ASN A 217 2.56 -5.53 -9.78
CA ASN A 217 3.37 -4.91 -10.83
C ASN A 217 3.26 -5.63 -12.19
N ASN A 218 2.99 -6.94 -12.19
CA ASN A 218 2.93 -7.76 -13.41
C ASN A 218 1.52 -8.32 -13.72
N CYS A 219 0.54 -7.91 -12.94
CA CYS A 219 -0.87 -8.23 -13.13
C CYS A 219 -1.69 -6.94 -13.26
N ASN A 220 -2.88 -7.06 -13.83
CA ASN A 220 -3.87 -6.00 -13.81
C ASN A 220 -4.82 -6.21 -12.61
N PRO A 221 -4.71 -5.41 -11.54
CA PRO A 221 -5.61 -5.52 -10.39
C PRO A 221 -7.00 -4.95 -10.72
N VAL A 222 -8.03 -5.74 -10.44
CA VAL A 222 -9.45 -5.35 -10.55
C VAL A 222 -10.07 -5.45 -9.17
N LEU A 223 -10.57 -4.32 -8.66
CA LEU A 223 -11.28 -4.27 -7.39
C LEU A 223 -12.72 -4.73 -7.57
N VAL A 224 -13.18 -5.60 -6.67
CA VAL A 224 -14.54 -6.16 -6.66
C VAL A 224 -15.16 -5.98 -5.27
N GLU A 225 -16.49 -6.03 -5.14
CA GLU A 225 -17.15 -5.69 -3.88
C GLU A 225 -16.85 -6.70 -2.77
N GLY A 226 -16.91 -8.00 -3.09
CA GLY A 226 -16.83 -9.08 -2.12
C GLY A 226 -16.04 -10.32 -2.55
N PRO A 227 -15.78 -11.24 -1.59
CA PRO A 227 -15.08 -12.49 -1.86
C PRO A 227 -15.83 -13.46 -2.80
N SER A 228 -17.17 -13.41 -2.84
CA SER A 228 -17.99 -14.18 -3.80
C SER A 228 -17.63 -13.82 -5.24
N ASP A 229 -17.54 -12.53 -5.52
CA ASP A 229 -17.32 -11.98 -6.86
C ASP A 229 -15.94 -12.39 -7.37
N GLN A 230 -14.95 -12.29 -6.48
CA GLN A 230 -13.59 -12.78 -6.73
C GLN A 230 -13.60 -14.26 -7.16
N ILE A 231 -14.39 -15.11 -6.48
CA ILE A 231 -14.48 -16.54 -6.78
C ILE A 231 -15.10 -16.78 -8.16
N TYR A 232 -16.22 -16.13 -8.48
CA TYR A 232 -16.90 -16.27 -9.77
C TYR A 232 -16.03 -15.77 -10.92
N LEU A 233 -15.50 -14.56 -10.83
CA LEU A 233 -14.67 -13.95 -11.86
C LEU A 233 -13.37 -14.72 -12.10
N SER A 234 -12.75 -15.25 -11.03
CA SER A 234 -11.58 -16.12 -11.16
C SER A 234 -11.91 -17.43 -11.89
N ALA A 235 -13.10 -18.00 -11.65
CA ALA A 235 -13.57 -19.20 -12.35
C ALA A 235 -13.82 -18.90 -13.83
N ILE A 236 -14.51 -17.80 -14.16
CA ILE A 236 -14.75 -17.34 -15.53
C ILE A 236 -13.43 -17.10 -16.27
N LYS A 237 -12.48 -16.38 -15.65
CA LYS A 237 -11.13 -16.16 -16.21
C LYS A 237 -10.47 -17.48 -16.60
N THR A 238 -10.50 -18.44 -15.67
CA THR A 238 -9.88 -19.77 -15.86
C THR A 238 -10.53 -20.52 -17.03
N LEU A 239 -11.85 -20.47 -17.14
CA LEU A 239 -12.60 -21.08 -18.24
C LEU A 239 -12.31 -20.42 -19.58
N LEU A 240 -12.33 -19.08 -19.66
CA LEU A 240 -12.01 -18.38 -20.91
C LEU A 240 -10.59 -18.70 -21.41
N ILE A 241 -9.61 -18.79 -20.50
CA ILE A 241 -8.24 -19.19 -20.84
C ILE A 241 -8.21 -20.64 -21.31
N SER A 242 -8.87 -21.57 -20.60
CA SER A 242 -8.87 -23.00 -20.98
C SER A 242 -9.59 -23.26 -22.30
N PHE A 243 -10.58 -22.43 -22.65
CA PHE A 243 -11.29 -22.46 -23.93
C PHE A 243 -10.54 -21.76 -25.07
N GLY A 244 -9.44 -21.07 -24.79
CA GLY A 244 -8.70 -20.28 -25.79
C GLY A 244 -9.40 -18.98 -26.20
N GLU A 245 -10.39 -18.52 -25.44
CA GLU A 245 -11.19 -17.32 -25.69
C GLU A 245 -10.58 -16.05 -25.08
N LEU A 246 -9.60 -16.20 -24.18
CA LEU A 246 -8.88 -15.12 -23.52
C LEU A 246 -7.38 -15.42 -23.47
N THR A 247 -6.55 -14.49 -23.94
CA THR A 247 -5.09 -14.53 -23.81
C THR A 247 -4.63 -13.20 -23.22
N PRO A 248 -4.60 -13.06 -21.89
CA PRO A 248 -4.33 -11.78 -21.26
C PRO A 248 -2.83 -11.45 -21.35
N LYS A 249 -2.49 -10.18 -21.66
CA LYS A 249 -1.10 -9.73 -21.77
C LYS A 249 -0.41 -9.62 -20.40
N LYS A 250 -1.18 -9.28 -19.38
CA LYS A 250 -0.84 -9.31 -17.94
C LYS A 250 -1.90 -10.14 -17.25
N ASP A 251 -1.55 -10.95 -16.25
CA ASP A 251 -2.57 -11.72 -15.54
C ASP A 251 -3.55 -10.79 -14.82
N ILE A 252 -4.84 -11.11 -14.77
CA ILE A 252 -5.86 -10.27 -14.12
C ILE A 252 -6.11 -10.81 -12.71
N ILE A 253 -5.98 -9.97 -11.68
CA ILE A 253 -6.21 -10.35 -10.29
C ILE A 253 -7.42 -9.61 -9.74
N PHE A 254 -8.39 -10.35 -9.22
CA PHE A 254 -9.57 -9.80 -8.56
C PHE A 254 -9.31 -9.63 -7.06
N ILE A 255 -9.53 -8.42 -6.53
CA ILE A 255 -9.25 -8.05 -5.15
C ILE A 255 -10.55 -7.61 -4.47
N PRO A 256 -11.05 -8.34 -3.46
CA PRO A 256 -12.25 -7.95 -2.75
C PRO A 256 -11.98 -6.72 -1.89
N SER A 257 -12.78 -5.67 -2.06
CA SER A 257 -12.60 -4.40 -1.37
C SER A 257 -13.49 -4.23 -0.13
N GLY A 258 -14.50 -5.06 0.07
CA GLY A 258 -15.44 -4.92 1.20
C GLY A 258 -16.27 -3.63 1.13
N GLY A 259 -16.61 -3.20 -0.09
CA GLY A 259 -17.39 -1.98 -0.36
C GLY A 259 -16.58 -0.67 -0.35
N THR A 260 -17.31 0.46 -0.31
CA THR A 260 -16.76 1.84 -0.48
C THR A 260 -15.60 2.17 0.45
N ARG A 261 -15.64 1.68 1.70
CA ARG A 261 -14.65 2.02 2.74
C ARG A 261 -13.30 1.31 2.54
N GLY A 262 -13.27 0.15 1.88
CA GLY A 262 -12.03 -0.59 1.67
C GLY A 262 -11.35 -0.32 0.32
N VAL A 263 -12.04 0.29 -0.65
CA VAL A 263 -11.42 0.69 -1.93
C VAL A 263 -10.26 1.67 -1.72
N LYS A 264 -10.45 2.74 -0.96
CA LYS A 264 -9.42 3.79 -0.77
C LYS A 264 -8.11 3.26 -0.18
N PRO A 265 -8.11 2.49 0.93
CA PRO A 265 -6.89 1.90 1.47
C PRO A 265 -6.17 1.00 0.45
N ILE A 266 -6.93 0.17 -0.28
CA ILE A 266 -6.33 -0.76 -1.27
C ILE A 266 -5.72 0.02 -2.43
N VAL A 267 -6.42 1.00 -2.99
CA VAL A 267 -5.87 1.87 -4.05
C VAL A 267 -4.59 2.56 -3.57
N SER A 268 -4.56 3.11 -2.35
CA SER A 268 -3.35 3.75 -1.82
C SER A 268 -2.15 2.81 -1.71
N LEU A 269 -2.39 1.50 -1.53
CA LEU A 269 -1.36 0.47 -1.50
C LEU A 269 -0.91 0.07 -2.90
N LEU A 270 -1.83 0.05 -3.87
CA LEU A 270 -1.58 -0.36 -5.26
C LEU A 270 -0.92 0.74 -6.10
N THR A 271 -1.29 2.00 -5.92
CA THR A 271 -0.87 3.12 -6.81
C THR A 271 0.51 3.71 -6.45
N GLY A 272 1.22 3.14 -5.45
CA GLY A 272 2.42 3.74 -4.85
C GLY A 272 3.62 4.04 -5.77
N LYS A 273 3.58 3.75 -7.08
CA LYS A 273 4.63 4.10 -8.06
C LYS A 273 4.20 4.46 -9.49
N ASN A 274 2.99 4.12 -9.96
CA ASN A 274 2.63 4.22 -11.39
C ASN A 274 1.46 5.16 -11.72
N ASP A 275 0.88 5.89 -10.76
CA ASP A 275 -0.25 6.83 -10.91
C ASP A 275 -1.53 6.30 -11.61
N GLU A 276 -1.54 5.07 -12.12
CA GLU A 276 -2.72 4.43 -12.69
C GLU A 276 -3.59 3.82 -11.59
N LEU A 277 -4.86 4.22 -11.58
CA LEU A 277 -5.88 3.68 -10.70
C LEU A 277 -6.36 2.32 -11.23
N PRO A 278 -6.53 1.31 -10.36
CA PRO A 278 -7.06 0.00 -10.77
C PRO A 278 -8.50 0.10 -11.26
N THR A 279 -8.92 -0.80 -12.14
CA THR A 279 -10.33 -0.91 -12.53
C THR A 279 -11.17 -1.38 -11.34
N VAL A 280 -12.37 -0.82 -11.16
CA VAL A 280 -13.35 -1.25 -10.16
C VAL A 280 -14.55 -1.84 -10.89
N LEU A 281 -14.93 -3.06 -10.53
CA LEU A 281 -16.13 -3.72 -11.03
C LEU A 281 -17.15 -3.82 -9.89
N LEU A 282 -18.33 -3.25 -10.11
CA LEU A 282 -19.40 -3.12 -9.12
C LEU A 282 -20.68 -3.79 -9.60
N ASP A 283 -21.49 -4.21 -8.64
CA ASP A 283 -22.83 -4.73 -8.91
C ASP A 283 -23.75 -3.63 -9.44
N GLY A 284 -24.75 -4.03 -10.22
CA GLY A 284 -25.77 -3.13 -10.77
C GLY A 284 -26.86 -2.73 -9.77
N ASP A 285 -26.79 -3.21 -8.52
CA ASP A 285 -27.79 -2.95 -7.51
C ASP A 285 -27.76 -1.48 -7.02
N THR A 286 -28.63 -1.16 -6.06
CA THR A 286 -28.70 0.21 -5.53
C THR A 286 -27.43 0.59 -4.76
N GLN A 287 -26.75 -0.37 -4.13
CA GLN A 287 -25.53 -0.12 -3.36
C GLN A 287 -24.33 0.11 -4.29
N GLY A 288 -24.13 -0.75 -5.28
CA GLY A 288 -23.10 -0.64 -6.31
C GLY A 288 -23.24 0.65 -7.11
N SER A 289 -24.47 1.03 -7.49
CA SER A 289 -24.73 2.32 -8.16
C SER A 289 -24.33 3.54 -7.31
N LYS A 290 -24.69 3.54 -6.02
CA LYS A 290 -24.28 4.62 -5.08
C LYS A 290 -22.77 4.64 -4.87
N MET A 291 -22.14 3.47 -4.81
CA MET A 291 -20.69 3.33 -4.70
C MET A 291 -19.98 3.87 -5.94
N ALA A 292 -20.48 3.55 -7.14
CA ALA A 292 -19.98 4.06 -8.40
C ALA A 292 -20.03 5.60 -8.45
N GLU A 293 -21.17 6.19 -8.07
CA GLU A 293 -21.30 7.65 -8.00
C GLU A 293 -20.33 8.29 -7.01
N ALA A 294 -20.18 7.70 -5.82
CA ALA A 294 -19.28 8.22 -4.80
C ALA A 294 -17.81 8.16 -5.25
N LEU A 295 -17.40 7.07 -5.91
CA LEU A 295 -16.04 6.91 -6.42
C LEU A 295 -15.77 7.84 -7.61
N ARG A 296 -16.71 7.98 -8.55
CA ARG A 296 -16.59 8.91 -9.70
C ARG A 296 -16.51 10.38 -9.26
N LYS A 297 -17.16 10.74 -8.14
CA LYS A 297 -17.11 12.10 -7.58
C LYS A 297 -15.87 12.37 -6.73
N ASP A 298 -15.01 11.38 -6.48
CA ASP A 298 -13.89 11.51 -5.54
C ASP A 298 -12.60 10.92 -6.15
N LEU A 299 -12.31 9.64 -5.89
CA LEU A 299 -11.04 9.02 -6.28
C LEU A 299 -10.86 8.83 -7.80
N TYR A 300 -11.95 8.69 -8.55
CA TYR A 300 -11.95 8.39 -10.00
C TYR A 300 -12.49 9.54 -10.85
N GLN A 301 -12.38 10.79 -10.39
CA GLN A 301 -12.86 11.97 -11.13
C GLN A 301 -12.24 12.07 -12.54
N ASP A 302 -10.94 11.83 -12.65
CA ASP A 302 -10.20 11.94 -13.90
C ASP A 302 -10.31 10.68 -14.79
N THR A 303 -10.74 9.55 -14.21
CA THR A 303 -10.86 8.25 -14.89
C THR A 303 -12.19 7.55 -14.58
N PRO A 304 -13.35 8.17 -14.89
CA PRO A 304 -14.67 7.62 -14.52
C PRO A 304 -14.98 6.30 -15.24
N ASN A 305 -14.35 6.06 -16.39
CA ASN A 305 -14.47 4.84 -17.19
C ASN A 305 -13.78 3.62 -16.55
N SER A 306 -12.91 3.83 -15.55
CA SER A 306 -12.31 2.73 -14.79
C SER A 306 -13.30 2.08 -13.80
N ILE A 307 -14.51 2.62 -13.67
CA ILE A 307 -15.58 2.04 -12.86
C ILE A 307 -16.61 1.41 -13.79
N LEU A 308 -16.65 0.08 -13.77
CA LEU A 308 -17.55 -0.76 -14.56
C LEU A 308 -18.70 -1.25 -13.68
N ILE A 309 -19.91 -1.27 -14.25
CA ILE A 309 -21.11 -1.79 -13.58
C ILE A 309 -21.58 -3.03 -14.34
N VAL A 310 -21.87 -4.12 -13.61
CA VAL A 310 -22.25 -5.41 -14.21
C VAL A 310 -23.52 -5.32 -15.06
N SER A 311 -24.52 -4.54 -14.63
CA SER A 311 -25.78 -4.33 -15.37
C SER A 311 -25.56 -3.78 -16.78
N GLU A 312 -24.58 -2.89 -16.97
CA GLU A 312 -24.22 -2.32 -18.28
C GLU A 312 -23.58 -3.35 -19.22
N ILE A 313 -23.01 -4.43 -18.67
CA ILE A 313 -22.30 -5.47 -19.42
C ILE A 313 -23.25 -6.60 -19.81
N ILE A 314 -24.13 -7.00 -18.89
CA ILE A 314 -25.13 -8.05 -19.12
C ILE A 314 -26.34 -7.50 -19.89
N GLY A 315 -26.63 -6.20 -19.77
CA GLY A 315 -27.83 -5.59 -20.34
C GLY A 315 -29.10 -5.91 -19.53
N MET A 316 -28.96 -6.16 -18.24
CA MET A 316 -30.04 -6.48 -17.30
C MET A 316 -30.03 -5.48 -16.15
N ASP A 317 -31.20 -4.91 -15.83
CA ASP A 317 -31.33 -3.96 -14.73
C ASP A 317 -31.05 -4.64 -13.39
N GLN A 318 -30.32 -3.94 -12.53
CA GLN A 318 -29.89 -4.43 -11.21
C GLN A 318 -29.11 -5.75 -11.19
N ALA A 319 -28.50 -6.15 -12.31
CA ALA A 319 -27.72 -7.39 -12.38
C ALA A 319 -26.47 -7.36 -11.49
N GLU A 320 -26.20 -8.47 -10.84
CA GLU A 320 -25.06 -8.69 -9.94
C GLU A 320 -24.07 -9.69 -10.58
N ILE A 321 -22.88 -9.87 -10.01
CA ILE A 321 -21.85 -10.78 -10.56
C ILE A 321 -22.37 -12.21 -10.76
N GLU A 322 -23.28 -12.68 -9.91
CA GLU A 322 -23.94 -13.97 -10.02
C GLU A 322 -24.67 -14.18 -11.35
N ASP A 323 -25.19 -13.11 -11.96
CA ASP A 323 -25.91 -13.15 -13.24
C ASP A 323 -24.98 -13.42 -14.44
N LEU A 324 -23.65 -13.35 -14.25
CA LEU A 324 -22.69 -13.82 -15.24
C LEU A 324 -22.68 -15.35 -15.37
N ILE A 325 -23.19 -16.08 -14.38
CA ILE A 325 -23.17 -17.55 -14.39
C ILE A 325 -24.41 -18.09 -15.11
N PRO A 326 -24.28 -19.10 -16.00
CA PRO A 326 -25.42 -19.73 -16.64
C PRO A 326 -26.53 -20.09 -15.64
N PRO A 327 -27.78 -19.62 -15.84
CA PRO A 327 -28.86 -19.87 -14.89
C PRO A 327 -29.12 -21.35 -14.62
N SER A 328 -28.92 -22.22 -15.60
CA SER A 328 -29.02 -23.68 -15.44
C SER A 328 -28.06 -24.23 -14.39
N ILE A 329 -26.88 -23.65 -14.24
CA ILE A 329 -25.89 -24.03 -13.23
C ILE A 329 -26.31 -23.51 -11.87
N MET A 330 -26.68 -22.23 -11.79
CA MET A 330 -27.10 -21.59 -10.55
C MET A 330 -28.32 -22.28 -9.95
N LYS A 331 -29.35 -22.56 -10.76
CA LYS A 331 -30.54 -23.32 -10.35
C LYS A 331 -30.23 -24.72 -9.86
N LYS A 332 -29.39 -25.46 -10.59
CA LYS A 332 -28.99 -26.82 -10.18
C LYS A 332 -28.29 -26.82 -8.83
N LEU A 333 -27.42 -25.85 -8.61
CA LEU A 333 -26.56 -25.80 -7.44
C LEU A 333 -27.24 -25.17 -6.22
N SER A 334 -28.23 -24.30 -6.43
CA SER A 334 -29.02 -23.73 -5.34
C SER A 334 -29.70 -24.81 -4.50
N ARG A 335 -30.08 -25.95 -5.09
CA ARG A 335 -30.66 -27.12 -4.39
C ARG A 335 -29.79 -27.71 -3.27
N TYR A 336 -28.48 -27.47 -3.28
CA TYR A 336 -27.58 -27.92 -2.22
C TYR A 336 -27.49 -26.95 -1.06
N GLN A 337 -27.79 -25.67 -1.30
CA GLN A 337 -27.69 -24.58 -0.33
C GLN A 337 -29.05 -24.15 0.22
N LEU A 338 -30.09 -24.16 -0.64
CA LEU A 338 -31.46 -23.75 -0.38
C LEU A 338 -32.38 -24.97 -0.36
N ARG A 339 -32.11 -25.92 0.56
CA ARG A 339 -33.00 -27.06 0.75
C ARG A 339 -34.25 -26.60 1.50
N SER A 340 -35.37 -26.51 0.80
CA SER A 340 -36.67 -26.36 1.44
C SER A 340 -37.02 -27.61 2.24
N ASN A 341 -37.79 -27.43 3.32
CA ASN A 341 -38.42 -28.55 4.04
C ASN A 341 -39.59 -29.14 3.24
N ASP A 342 -40.09 -28.41 2.25
CA ASP A 342 -41.08 -28.87 1.29
C ASP A 342 -40.38 -29.54 0.08
N PRO A 343 -40.56 -30.86 -0.14
CA PRO A 343 -39.97 -31.58 -1.27
C PRO A 343 -40.43 -31.08 -2.64
N ASP A 344 -41.60 -30.44 -2.70
CA ASP A 344 -42.21 -29.95 -3.95
C ASP A 344 -41.81 -28.49 -4.24
N SER A 345 -41.06 -27.84 -3.36
CA SER A 345 -40.57 -26.47 -3.54
C SER A 345 -39.15 -26.47 -4.09
N ASP A 346 -39.02 -26.19 -5.38
CA ASP A 346 -37.74 -26.08 -6.09
C ASP A 346 -37.55 -24.66 -6.64
N PHE A 347 -36.39 -24.07 -6.42
CA PHE A 347 -36.06 -22.75 -6.96
C PHE A 347 -36.21 -22.69 -8.49
N GLU A 348 -36.04 -23.82 -9.18
CA GLU A 348 -36.22 -23.88 -10.63
C GLU A 348 -37.63 -23.46 -11.08
N ASP A 349 -38.66 -23.70 -10.27
CA ASP A 349 -40.06 -23.32 -10.56
C ASP A 349 -40.35 -21.84 -10.28
N TYR A 350 -39.53 -21.18 -9.47
CA TYR A 350 -39.66 -19.77 -9.08
C TYR A 350 -38.80 -18.83 -9.94
N TYR A 351 -37.88 -19.38 -10.74
CA TYR A 351 -36.92 -18.60 -11.50
C TYR A 351 -37.56 -17.79 -12.64
N ALA A 352 -37.34 -16.48 -12.62
CA ALA A 352 -37.65 -15.54 -13.69
C ALA A 352 -36.36 -15.11 -14.41
N LYS A 353 -36.37 -15.23 -15.75
CA LYS A 353 -35.19 -15.00 -16.59
C LYS A 353 -34.67 -13.55 -16.56
N ASP A 354 -35.58 -12.59 -16.48
CA ASP A 354 -35.27 -11.17 -16.65
C ASP A 354 -35.05 -10.43 -15.31
N LEU A 355 -34.88 -11.18 -14.22
CA LEU A 355 -34.63 -10.65 -12.88
C LEU A 355 -33.27 -11.13 -12.34
N PRO A 356 -32.58 -10.36 -11.48
CA PRO A 356 -31.33 -10.77 -10.87
C PRO A 356 -31.49 -12.06 -10.05
N ILE A 357 -30.62 -13.04 -10.28
CA ILE A 357 -30.77 -14.38 -9.70
C ILE A 357 -30.55 -14.40 -8.20
N LEU A 358 -29.66 -13.55 -7.68
CA LEU A 358 -29.32 -13.55 -6.25
C LEU A 358 -30.51 -13.08 -5.40
N LYS A 359 -31.21 -12.03 -5.83
CA LYS A 359 -32.44 -11.57 -5.17
C LYS A 359 -33.52 -12.63 -5.17
N GLN A 360 -33.70 -13.33 -6.28
CA GLN A 360 -34.66 -14.43 -6.36
C GLN A 360 -34.29 -15.58 -5.40
N LEU A 361 -33.00 -15.90 -5.25
CA LEU A 361 -32.53 -16.91 -4.29
C LEU A 361 -32.80 -16.48 -2.83
N GLU A 362 -32.57 -15.22 -2.51
CA GLU A 362 -32.87 -14.64 -1.19
C GLU A 362 -34.38 -14.63 -0.89
N GLU A 363 -35.20 -14.22 -1.86
CA GLU A 363 -36.66 -14.25 -1.77
C GLU A 363 -37.18 -15.69 -1.58
N PHE A 364 -36.68 -16.64 -2.38
CA PHE A 364 -37.03 -18.06 -2.24
C PHE A 364 -36.68 -18.59 -0.85
N ALA A 365 -35.52 -18.23 -0.30
CA ALA A 365 -35.13 -18.62 1.04
C ALA A 365 -36.09 -18.07 2.10
N VAL A 366 -36.51 -16.81 1.97
CA VAL A 366 -37.49 -16.19 2.88
C VAL A 366 -38.85 -16.87 2.78
N THR A 367 -39.36 -17.09 1.56
CA THR A 367 -40.66 -17.73 1.34
C THR A 367 -40.72 -19.17 1.86
N ASN A 368 -39.60 -19.87 1.86
CA ASN A 368 -39.49 -21.26 2.32
C ASN A 368 -38.94 -21.42 3.74
N GLU A 369 -38.83 -20.31 4.51
CA GLU A 369 -38.30 -20.30 5.87
C GLU A 369 -36.89 -20.92 6.02
N ILE A 370 -36.06 -20.78 4.97
CA ILE A 370 -34.68 -21.28 4.94
C ILE A 370 -33.77 -20.24 5.58
N MET A 371 -33.07 -20.63 6.64
CA MET A 371 -32.11 -19.76 7.32
C MET A 371 -30.80 -19.68 6.52
N LEU A 372 -30.50 -18.51 5.97
CA LEU A 372 -29.23 -18.22 5.31
C LEU A 372 -28.16 -17.85 6.34
N GLU A 373 -27.16 -18.71 6.51
CA GLU A 373 -26.04 -18.44 7.42
C GLU A 373 -25.21 -17.23 6.97
N LYS A 374 -24.55 -16.57 7.93
CA LYS A 374 -23.65 -15.46 7.62
C LYS A 374 -22.52 -15.93 6.72
N GLY A 375 -22.39 -15.32 5.54
CA GLY A 375 -21.36 -15.68 4.56
C GLY A 375 -21.77 -16.78 3.57
N TRP A 376 -23.04 -17.20 3.55
CA TRP A 376 -23.55 -18.23 2.63
C TRP A 376 -23.19 -17.97 1.15
N LYS A 377 -23.16 -16.69 0.72
CA LYS A 377 -22.77 -16.30 -0.65
C LYS A 377 -21.39 -16.83 -1.04
N VAL A 378 -20.43 -16.81 -0.11
CA VAL A 378 -19.06 -17.28 -0.34
C VAL A 378 -19.01 -18.80 -0.46
N GLU A 379 -19.71 -19.52 0.42
CA GLU A 379 -19.78 -20.99 0.34
C GLU A 379 -20.51 -21.45 -0.92
N PHE A 380 -21.57 -20.75 -1.30
CA PHE A 380 -22.28 -20.98 -2.54
C PHE A 380 -21.39 -20.73 -3.76
N ALA A 381 -20.66 -19.61 -3.80
CA ALA A 381 -19.71 -19.32 -4.87
C ALA A 381 -18.61 -20.39 -5.01
N LYS A 382 -18.08 -20.93 -3.90
CA LYS A 382 -17.11 -22.04 -3.93
C LYS A 382 -17.71 -23.30 -4.56
N LEU A 383 -18.95 -23.64 -4.20
CA LEU A 383 -19.67 -24.79 -4.74
C LEU A 383 -19.92 -24.62 -6.25
N VAL A 384 -20.34 -23.42 -6.68
CA VAL A 384 -20.52 -23.06 -8.09
C VAL A 384 -19.21 -23.12 -8.87
N LYS A 385 -18.13 -22.52 -8.37
CA LYS A 385 -16.79 -22.58 -8.98
C LYS A 385 -16.33 -24.03 -9.19
N ASN A 386 -16.49 -24.88 -8.19
CA ASN A 386 -16.08 -26.29 -8.27
C ASN A 386 -16.85 -27.07 -9.35
N HIS A 387 -18.10 -26.69 -9.62
CA HIS A 387 -18.87 -27.25 -10.73
C HIS A 387 -18.43 -26.65 -12.07
N LEU A 388 -18.36 -25.31 -12.16
CA LEU A 388 -17.98 -24.56 -13.36
C LEU A 388 -16.66 -25.04 -13.97
N LEU A 389 -15.63 -25.22 -13.14
CA LEU A 389 -14.30 -25.64 -13.62
C LEU A 389 -14.25 -27.07 -14.18
N LYS A 390 -15.31 -27.87 -14.01
CA LYS A 390 -15.43 -29.22 -14.57
C LYS A 390 -16.28 -29.26 -15.85
N ILE A 391 -16.88 -28.13 -16.23
CA ILE A 391 -17.76 -28.04 -17.38
C ILE A 391 -16.95 -27.91 -18.66
N SER A 392 -17.36 -28.63 -19.69
CA SER A 392 -16.79 -28.54 -21.04
C SER A 392 -17.40 -27.36 -21.81
N ARG A 393 -16.64 -26.82 -22.76
CA ARG A 393 -17.02 -25.63 -23.55
C ARG A 393 -18.39 -25.74 -24.24
N ASP A 394 -18.79 -26.94 -24.67
CA ASP A 394 -20.07 -27.21 -25.34
C ASP A 394 -21.32 -27.00 -24.45
N LYS A 395 -21.13 -26.93 -23.13
CA LYS A 395 -22.23 -26.74 -22.17
C LYS A 395 -22.47 -25.28 -21.80
N ILE A 396 -21.65 -24.37 -22.30
CA ILE A 396 -21.80 -22.92 -22.08
C ILE A 396 -22.19 -22.30 -23.42
N SER A 397 -23.29 -21.53 -23.42
CA SER A 397 -23.80 -20.91 -24.63
C SER A 397 -22.82 -19.86 -25.18
N GLU A 398 -22.89 -19.62 -26.49
CA GLU A 398 -22.06 -18.60 -27.14
C GLU A 398 -22.37 -17.20 -26.59
N ASP A 399 -23.64 -16.92 -26.28
CA ASP A 399 -24.06 -15.64 -25.70
C ASP A 399 -23.38 -15.38 -24.35
N THR A 400 -23.36 -16.38 -23.46
CA THR A 400 -22.67 -16.25 -22.16
C THR A 400 -21.18 -15.98 -22.34
N ILE A 401 -20.54 -16.66 -23.30
CA ILE A 401 -19.11 -16.46 -23.57
C ILE A 401 -18.83 -15.10 -24.19
N ASN A 402 -19.71 -14.59 -25.06
CA ASN A 402 -19.60 -13.24 -25.58
C ASN A 402 -19.74 -12.18 -24.49
N ILE A 403 -20.64 -12.38 -23.51
CA ILE A 403 -20.76 -11.51 -22.33
C ILE A 403 -19.45 -11.55 -21.52
N TRP A 404 -18.92 -12.74 -21.24
CA TRP A 404 -17.66 -12.90 -20.52
C TRP A 404 -16.49 -12.24 -21.26
N LYS A 405 -16.37 -12.44 -22.57
CA LYS A 405 -15.32 -11.79 -23.39
C LYS A 405 -15.46 -10.27 -23.38
N THR A 406 -16.69 -9.76 -23.45
CA THR A 406 -16.96 -8.32 -23.37
C THR A 406 -16.49 -7.76 -22.03
N LEU A 407 -16.83 -8.42 -20.91
CA LEU A 407 -16.34 -8.06 -19.58
C LEU A 407 -14.80 -8.02 -19.54
N PHE A 408 -14.15 -9.13 -19.89
CA PHE A 408 -12.69 -9.26 -19.80
C PHE A 408 -11.92 -8.38 -20.79
N SER A 409 -12.55 -7.94 -21.88
CA SER A 409 -11.98 -6.94 -22.79
C SER A 409 -11.95 -5.53 -22.18
N LYS A 410 -12.90 -5.20 -21.32
CA LYS A 410 -12.95 -3.94 -20.58
C LYS A 410 -12.03 -3.93 -19.35
N LEU A 411 -11.59 -5.12 -18.90
CA LEU A 411 -10.66 -5.30 -17.78
C LEU A 411 -9.19 -5.40 -18.22
N ASN A 412 -8.86 -5.19 -19.49
CA ASN A 412 -7.51 -5.40 -20.05
C ASN A 412 -6.85 -4.12 -20.55
#